data_AF-A0A923VF58-F1
#
_entry.id   AF-A0A923VF58-F1
#
_cell.length_a   1.000
_cell.length_b   1.000
_cell.length_c   1.000
_cell.angle_alpha   90.00
_cell.angle_beta   90.00
_cell.angle_gamma   90.00
#
_symmetry.space_group_name_H-M   'P 1'
#
loop_
_entity.id
_entity.type
_entity.pdbx_description
1 polymer ?
#
loop_
_entity_poly.entity_id
_entity_poly.type
_entity_poly.pdbx_seq_one_letter_code
_entity_poly.pdbx_strand_id
1 'polypeptide(L)'
;MNLIYYNPNNFGMELNRTDLDIYINNNYLGKASQEYQVAIPRRAEFSIPVTMDVDMKNLLKNGFITLLSNEVMIKVIGTVKVGKLNVFKTFPVNYEGKQQFTLF
;
A
#
# COMPACT_ATOMS: atom_id res chain seq x y z
N MET A 1 8.55 0.31 -8.26
CA MET A 1 7.40 -0.17 -9.06
C MET A 1 6.23 0.77 -8.81
N ASN A 2 5.58 1.27 -9.85
CA ASN A 2 4.36 2.08 -9.70
C ASN A 2 3.16 1.14 -9.75
N LEU A 3 2.38 1.06 -8.67
CA LEU A 3 1.10 0.34 -8.69
C LEU A 3 0.09 1.19 -9.45
N ILE A 4 -0.28 0.73 -10.66
CA ILE A 4 -1.27 1.38 -11.52
C ILE A 4 -2.60 0.65 -11.36
N TYR A 5 -3.65 1.41 -11.05
CA TYR A 5 -5.01 0.95 -10.91
C TYR A 5 -5.88 1.57 -12.00
N TYR A 6 -6.94 0.89 -12.42
CA TYR A 6 -7.92 1.42 -13.35
C TYR A 6 -9.26 1.60 -12.66
N ASN A 7 -9.89 2.77 -12.82
CA ASN A 7 -11.25 3.00 -12.35
C ASN A 7 -12.26 2.69 -13.47
N PRO A 8 -12.97 1.55 -13.44
CA PRO A 8 -13.94 1.20 -14.48
C PRO A 8 -15.24 2.00 -14.39
N ASN A 9 -15.46 2.75 -13.30
CA ASN A 9 -16.71 3.48 -13.08
C ASN A 9 -16.81 4.71 -13.99
N ASN A 10 -18.04 5.11 -14.32
CA ASN A 10 -18.29 6.32 -15.14
C ASN A 10 -18.16 7.64 -14.35
N PHE A 11 -17.83 7.56 -13.06
CA PHE A 11 -17.62 8.68 -12.16
C PHE A 11 -16.23 8.61 -11.52
N GLY A 12 -15.62 9.78 -11.35
CA GLY A 12 -14.37 9.92 -10.60
C GLY A 12 -14.64 9.99 -9.10
N MET A 13 -13.62 9.71 -8.32
CA MET A 13 -13.60 9.78 -6.85
C MET A 13 -12.30 10.41 -6.38
N GLU A 14 -12.18 10.59 -5.09
CA GLU A 14 -10.94 11.00 -4.43
C GLU A 14 -10.55 9.93 -3.42
N LEU A 15 -9.27 9.55 -3.41
CA LEU A 15 -8.69 8.78 -2.33
C LEU A 15 -8.47 9.73 -1.16
N ASN A 16 -9.21 9.54 -0.07
CA ASN A 16 -9.15 10.43 1.10
C ASN A 16 -8.20 9.93 2.19
N ARG A 17 -8.18 8.62 2.44
CA ARG A 17 -7.37 8.05 3.51
C ARG A 17 -6.99 6.61 3.24
N THR A 18 -5.77 6.25 3.59
CA THR A 18 -5.32 4.86 3.73
C THR A 18 -5.03 4.56 5.18
N ASP A 19 -5.32 3.35 5.62
CA ASP A 19 -4.94 2.81 6.92
C ASP A 19 -4.50 1.36 6.68
N LEU A 20 -3.19 1.16 6.49
CA LEU A 20 -2.61 -0.09 6.01
C LEU A 20 -1.52 -0.59 6.96
N ASP A 21 -1.59 -1.87 7.32
CA ASP A 21 -0.54 -2.60 8.00
C ASP A 21 0.25 -3.43 6.98
N ILE A 22 1.57 -3.32 7.06
CA ILE A 22 2.50 -3.97 6.13
C ILE A 22 3.31 -5.03 6.88
N TYR A 23 3.52 -6.15 6.21
CA TYR A 23 4.28 -7.28 6.71
C TYR A 23 5.29 -7.75 5.66
N ILE A 24 6.47 -8.18 6.13
CA ILE A 24 7.49 -8.83 5.31
C ILE A 24 7.74 -10.22 5.88
N ASN A 25 7.48 -11.25 5.08
CA ASN A 25 7.55 -12.68 5.47
C ASN A 25 6.84 -12.92 6.79
N ASN A 26 5.60 -12.43 6.87
CA ASN A 26 4.71 -12.49 8.04
C ASN A 26 5.18 -11.71 9.28
N ASN A 27 6.33 -11.04 9.25
CA ASN A 27 6.77 -10.13 10.30
C ASN A 27 6.18 -8.74 10.09
N TYR A 28 5.64 -8.14 11.15
CA TYR A 28 5.08 -6.79 11.09
C TYR A 28 6.19 -5.77 10.80
N LEU A 29 5.98 -4.98 9.75
CA LEU A 29 6.93 -3.97 9.28
C LEU A 29 6.59 -2.58 9.83
N GLY A 30 5.31 -2.23 9.81
CA GLY A 30 4.84 -0.92 10.17
C GLY A 30 3.49 -0.58 9.54
N LYS A 31 3.08 0.67 9.78
CA LYS A 31 1.77 1.19 9.38
C LYS A 31 1.92 2.34 8.39
N ALA A 32 1.18 2.30 7.30
CA ALA A 32 1.00 3.40 6.36
C ALA A 32 -0.40 3.99 6.52
N SER A 33 -0.53 4.97 7.42
CA SER A 33 -1.78 5.73 7.62
C SER A 33 -1.59 7.15 7.12
N GLN A 34 -2.22 7.48 6.01
CA GLN A 34 -2.04 8.78 5.36
C GLN A 34 -3.38 9.32 4.87
N GLU A 35 -3.55 10.63 5.05
CA GLU A 35 -4.63 11.38 4.42
C GLU A 35 -4.12 11.89 3.08
N TYR A 36 -4.81 11.51 2.02
CA TYR A 36 -4.48 11.89 0.65
C TYR A 36 -5.62 12.72 0.05
N GLN A 37 -5.29 13.50 -0.98
CA GLN A 37 -6.25 14.06 -1.92
C GLN A 37 -5.87 13.61 -3.33
N VAL A 38 -5.78 12.30 -3.53
CA VAL A 38 -5.40 11.73 -4.83
C VAL A 38 -6.66 11.57 -5.68
N ALA A 39 -6.70 12.26 -6.81
CA ALA A 39 -7.79 12.15 -7.76
C ALA A 39 -7.82 10.74 -8.40
N ILE A 40 -8.98 10.10 -8.35
CA ILE A 40 -9.29 8.85 -9.05
C ILE A 40 -10.19 9.22 -10.24
N PRO A 41 -9.64 9.52 -11.43
CA PRO A 41 -10.42 9.90 -12.60
C PRO A 41 -11.37 8.78 -13.05
N ARG A 42 -12.48 9.13 -13.72
CA ARG A 42 -13.40 8.14 -14.31
C ARG A 42 -12.72 7.47 -15.51
N ARG A 43 -12.96 6.17 -15.72
CA ARG A 43 -12.48 5.41 -16.91
C ARG A 43 -11.01 5.68 -17.24
N ALA A 44 -10.17 5.72 -16.21
CA ALA A 44 -8.78 6.09 -16.36
C ALA A 44 -7.92 5.38 -15.32
N GLU A 45 -6.64 5.30 -15.65
CA GLU A 45 -5.61 4.80 -14.76
C GLU A 45 -5.21 5.84 -13.71
N PHE A 46 -4.81 5.37 -12.54
CA PHE A 46 -4.31 6.19 -11.46
C PHE A 46 -3.32 5.40 -10.60
N SER A 47 -2.38 6.12 -10.00
CA SER A 47 -1.43 5.56 -9.05
C SER A 47 -1.74 6.03 -7.64
N ILE A 48 -1.65 5.12 -6.68
CA ILE A 48 -1.73 5.47 -5.26
C ILE A 48 -0.30 5.53 -4.74
N PRO A 49 0.22 6.70 -4.33
CA PRO A 49 1.47 6.74 -3.60
C PRO A 49 1.24 6.06 -2.25
N VAL A 50 2.11 5.12 -1.89
CA VAL A 50 2.14 4.53 -0.55
C VAL A 50 3.55 4.77 -0.02
N THR A 51 3.67 5.70 0.92
CA THR A 51 4.93 5.88 1.66
C THR A 51 4.83 5.17 3.01
N MET A 52 5.94 4.63 3.47
CA MET A 52 6.01 3.95 4.76
C MET A 52 7.33 4.31 5.43
N ASP A 53 7.26 4.76 6.67
CA ASP A 53 8.44 4.95 7.50
C ASP A 53 8.77 3.62 8.16
N VAL A 54 9.92 3.07 7.80
CA VAL A 54 10.34 1.74 8.21
C VAL A 54 11.63 1.86 9.00
N ASP A 55 11.62 1.39 10.26
CA ASP A 55 12.85 1.31 11.05
C ASP A 55 13.67 0.08 10.65
N MET A 56 14.56 0.31 9.69
CA MET A 56 15.44 -0.73 9.15
C MET A 56 16.39 -1.32 10.21
N LYS A 57 16.70 -0.59 11.29
CA LYS A 57 17.64 -1.08 12.32
C LYS A 57 17.04 -2.24 13.10
N ASN A 58 15.74 -2.21 13.36
CA ASN A 58 15.03 -3.29 14.06
C ASN A 58 14.72 -4.48 13.16
N LEU A 59 14.51 -4.24 11.87
CA LEU A 59 14.32 -5.31 10.88
C LEU A 59 15.58 -6.12 10.64
N LEU A 60 16.73 -5.44 10.51
CA LEU A 60 18.01 -6.11 10.29
C LEU A 60 18.39 -6.99 11.48
N LYS A 61 18.18 -6.52 12.72
CA LYS A 61 18.49 -7.30 13.94
C LYS A 61 17.69 -8.61 14.06
N ASN A 62 16.47 -8.65 13.52
CA ASN A 62 15.57 -9.81 13.62
C ASN A 62 15.46 -10.61 12.30
N GLY A 63 15.99 -10.11 11.18
CA GLY A 63 15.67 -10.59 9.83
C GLY A 63 16.87 -10.70 8.87
N PHE A 64 18.10 -10.77 9.40
CA PHE A 64 19.35 -10.83 8.62
C PHE A 64 19.37 -11.90 7.50
N ILE A 65 18.59 -12.97 7.63
CA ILE A 65 18.55 -14.07 6.65
C ILE A 65 17.62 -13.76 5.46
N THR A 66 16.62 -12.90 5.66
CA THR A 66 15.52 -12.71 4.71
C THR A 66 15.78 -11.57 3.73
N LEU A 67 16.69 -10.66 4.06
CA LEU A 67 17.17 -9.60 3.16
C LEU A 67 18.31 -10.08 2.24
N LEU A 68 18.85 -11.27 2.50
CA LEU A 68 19.84 -11.95 1.63
C LEU A 68 19.17 -12.72 0.49
N SER A 69 17.89 -13.07 0.63
CA SER A 69 17.08 -13.54 -0.50
C SER A 69 16.59 -12.32 -1.28
N ASN A 70 16.89 -12.26 -2.57
CA ASN A 70 16.39 -11.23 -3.48
C ASN A 70 14.85 -11.21 -3.58
N GLU A 71 14.14 -12.16 -2.96
CA GLU A 71 12.68 -12.27 -2.95
C GLU A 71 12.15 -12.27 -1.51
N VAL A 72 11.14 -11.45 -1.23
CA VAL A 72 10.42 -11.41 0.05
C VAL A 72 8.91 -11.49 -0.17
N MET A 73 8.18 -12.14 0.74
CA MET A 73 6.72 -12.08 0.74
C MET A 73 6.26 -10.78 1.39
N ILE A 74 5.58 -9.93 0.62
CA ILE A 74 4.94 -8.72 1.13
C ILE A 74 3.46 -9.02 1.35
N LYS A 75 2.96 -8.67 2.53
CA LYS A 75 1.53 -8.68 2.82
C LYS A 75 1.09 -7.29 3.29
N VAL A 76 -0.01 -6.80 2.72
CA VAL A 76 -0.61 -5.50 3.04
C VAL A 76 -2.08 -5.74 3.35
N ILE A 77 -2.48 -5.38 4.56
CA ILE A 77 -3.87 -5.48 5.01
C ILE A 77 -4.34 -4.12 5.53
N GLY A 78 -5.63 -3.85 5.44
CA GLY A 78 -6.20 -2.65 6.05
C GLY A 78 -7.38 -2.12 5.28
N THR A 79 -7.52 -0.79 5.24
CA THR A 79 -8.66 -0.13 4.60
C THR A 79 -8.25 1.11 3.83
N VAL A 80 -9.06 1.42 2.83
CA VAL A 80 -8.93 2.61 1.99
C VAL A 80 -10.28 3.30 1.93
N LYS A 81 -10.29 4.59 2.26
CA LYS A 81 -11.49 5.44 2.19
C LYS A 81 -11.42 6.29 0.93
N VAL A 82 -12.44 6.16 0.10
CA VAL A 82 -12.64 7.01 -1.08
C VAL A 82 -13.95 7.77 -0.97
N GLY A 83 -14.04 8.92 -1.62
CA GLY A 83 -15.23 9.76 -1.53
C GLY A 83 -15.37 10.77 -2.65
N LYS A 84 -16.56 11.34 -2.73
CA LYS A 84 -16.92 12.45 -3.62
C LYS A 84 -18.17 13.13 -3.09
N LEU A 85 -18.20 14.47 -3.08
CA LEU A 85 -19.37 15.28 -2.71
C LEU A 85 -20.01 14.83 -1.38
N ASN A 86 -19.20 14.73 -0.32
CA ASN A 86 -19.60 14.28 1.03
C ASN A 86 -20.12 12.83 1.15
N VAL A 87 -20.11 12.04 0.08
CA VAL A 87 -20.36 10.60 0.13
C VAL A 87 -19.02 9.88 0.20
N PHE A 88 -18.87 9.00 1.20
CA PHE A 88 -17.64 8.24 1.42
C PHE A 88 -17.93 6.74 1.48
N LYS A 89 -16.99 5.95 0.97
CA LYS A 89 -17.02 4.49 1.06
C LYS A 89 -15.64 3.96 1.45
N THR A 90 -15.64 3.02 2.39
CA THR A 90 -14.44 2.33 2.84
C THR A 90 -14.37 0.96 2.19
N PHE A 91 -13.20 0.62 1.65
CA PHE A 91 -12.91 -0.66 1.01
C PHE A 91 -11.80 -1.38 1.78
N PRO A 92 -11.93 -2.69 2.02
CA PRO A 92 -10.84 -3.47 2.60
C PRO A 92 -9.72 -3.67 1.58
N VAL A 93 -8.48 -3.67 2.06
CA VAL A 93 -7.30 -4.09 1.32
C VAL A 93 -6.79 -5.39 1.94
N ASN A 94 -6.60 -6.40 1.11
CA ASN A 94 -5.94 -7.64 1.49
C ASN A 94 -5.10 -8.10 0.29
N TYR A 95 -3.81 -7.81 0.35
CA TYR A 95 -2.84 -8.14 -0.68
C TYR A 95 -1.73 -8.97 -0.08
N GLU A 96 -1.29 -10.00 -0.81
CA GLU A 96 -0.15 -10.83 -0.46
C GLU A 96 0.56 -11.24 -1.75
N GLY A 97 1.88 -11.06 -1.81
CA GLY A 97 2.64 -11.33 -3.02
C GLY A 97 4.14 -11.38 -2.77
N LYS A 98 4.82 -12.23 -3.55
CA LYS A 98 6.27 -12.26 -3.60
C LYS A 98 6.80 -11.09 -4.40
N GLN A 99 7.76 -10.36 -3.85
CA GLN A 99 8.36 -9.19 -4.48
C GLN A 99 9.87 -9.31 -4.45
N GLN A 100 10.50 -8.94 -5.57
CA GLN A 100 11.95 -8.81 -5.60
C GLN A 100 12.35 -7.60 -4.76
N PHE A 101 13.29 -7.78 -3.85
CA PHE A 101 13.78 -6.76 -2.96
C PHE A 101 15.28 -6.57 -3.18
N THR A 102 15.67 -5.36 -3.56
CA THR A 102 17.07 -5.01 -3.77
C THR A 102 17.41 -3.86 -2.84
N LEU A 103 18.36 -4.10 -1.93
CA LEU A 103 19.02 -3.04 -1.17
C LEU A 103 20.16 -2.52 -2.04
N PHE A 104 19.94 -1.34 -2.62
CA PHE A 104 20.87 -0.57 -3.46
C PHE A 104 21.11 -1.11 -4.87
#